data_AF-A0A2V9FE67-F1
#
_entry.id   AF-A0A2V9FE67-F1
#
_cell.length_a   1.000
_cell.length_b   1.000
_cell.length_c   1.000
_cell.angle_alpha   90.00
_cell.angle_beta   90.00
_cell.angle_gamma   90.00
#
_symmetry.space_group_name_H-M   'P 1'
#
loop_
_entity.id
_entity.type
_entity.pdbx_description
1 polymer ?
#
loop_
_entity_poly.entity_id
_entity_poly.type
_entity_poly.pdbx_seq_one_letter_code
_entity_poly.pdbx_strand_id
1 'polypeptide(L)'
;MKALPLIGLVLVLAVSLPAAPGESSWRMKADYVEACSCHLFCQCYFNRHAEHPMCEFNMAVTVREGHSGNVDLANTKYWLTGDLGDK
;
A
#
# COMPACT_ATOMS: atom_id res chain seq x y z
N MET A 1 6.68 45.40 33.41
CA MET A 1 6.10 45.75 32.11
C MET A 1 6.04 44.50 31.23
N LYS A 2 4.83 43.97 31.01
CA LYS A 2 4.36 43.21 29.83
C LYS A 2 5.28 42.16 29.15
N ALA A 3 5.90 41.22 29.87
CA ALA A 3 6.52 40.04 29.24
C ALA A 3 5.67 38.75 29.40
N LEU A 4 4.81 38.70 30.41
CA LEU A 4 4.03 37.51 30.76
C LEU A 4 2.93 37.09 29.74
N PRO A 5 2.23 37.99 29.01
CA PRO A 5 1.19 37.54 28.09
C PRO A 5 1.75 36.99 26.77
N LEU A 6 2.99 37.36 26.41
CA LEU A 6 3.62 36.87 25.18
C LEU A 6 4.10 35.43 25.30
N ILE A 7 4.61 35.02 26.47
CA ILE A 7 5.07 33.63 26.69
C ILE A 7 3.87 32.66 26.66
N GLY A 8 2.75 33.04 27.29
CA GLY A 8 1.52 32.24 27.26
C GLY A 8 0.95 32.11 25.85
N LEU A 9 0.99 33.18 25.05
CA LEU A 9 0.49 33.16 23.68
C LEU A 9 1.32 32.26 22.75
N VAL A 10 2.66 32.28 22.88
CA VAL A 10 3.56 31.44 22.07
C VAL A 10 3.38 29.95 22.40
N LEU A 11 3.14 29.59 23.67
CA LEU A 11 2.87 28.20 24.05
C LEU A 11 1.56 27.67 23.46
N VAL A 12 0.51 28.50 23.41
CA VAL A 12 -0.79 28.12 22.83
C VAL A 12 -0.72 27.95 21.31
N LEU A 13 0.09 28.78 20.63
CA LEU A 13 0.33 28.67 19.19
C LEU A 13 1.10 27.40 18.81
N ALA A 14 2.06 26.96 19.62
CA ALA A 14 2.86 25.76 19.34
C ALA A 14 2.05 24.44 19.42
N VAL A 15 1.02 24.38 20.27
CA VAL A 15 0.13 23.20 20.40
C VAL A 15 -0.82 23.06 19.21
N SER A 16 -1.01 24.12 18.43
CA SER A 16 -1.99 24.17 17.34
C SER A 16 -1.42 23.70 15.99
N LEU A 17 -0.14 23.32 15.90
CA LEU A 17 0.42 22.83 14.65
C LEU A 17 -0.18 21.44 14.33
N PRO A 18 -0.82 21.26 13.17
CA PRO A 18 -1.20 19.93 12.72
C PRO A 18 0.08 19.11 12.54
N ALA A 19 0.08 17.88 13.06
CA ALA A 19 1.14 16.93 12.76
C ALA A 19 1.27 16.81 11.23
N ALA A 20 2.49 16.90 10.72
CA ALA A 20 2.74 16.56 9.32
C ALA A 20 2.13 15.17 9.07
N PRO A 21 1.47 14.93 7.93
CA PRO A 21 1.02 13.60 7.57
C PRO A 21 2.22 12.66 7.74
N GLY A 22 2.11 11.70 8.66
CA GLY A 22 3.17 10.74 8.88
C GLY A 22 3.47 10.08 7.54
N GLU A 23 4.76 9.95 7.20
CA GLU A 23 5.16 9.14 6.06
C GLU A 23 4.47 7.78 6.17
N SER A 24 3.91 7.29 5.07
CA SER A 24 3.18 6.01 5.06
C SER A 24 4.05 4.95 5.72
N SER A 25 3.50 4.21 6.68
CA SER A 25 4.25 3.16 7.38
C SER A 25 4.79 2.08 6.43
N TRP A 26 4.32 2.04 5.19
CA TRP A 26 4.85 1.22 4.13
C TRP A 26 4.64 1.89 2.77
N ARG A 27 5.55 1.61 1.83
CA ARG A 27 5.40 1.94 0.41
C ARG A 27 6.25 0.98 -0.40
N MET A 28 5.77 0.55 -1.56
CA MET A 28 6.58 -0.22 -2.50
C MET A 28 6.26 0.13 -3.95
N LYS A 29 7.28 -0.01 -4.80
CA LYS A 29 7.17 -0.03 -6.25
C LYS A 29 7.68 -1.39 -6.71
N ALA A 30 6.82 -2.14 -7.37
CA ALA A 30 7.09 -3.51 -7.77
C ALA A 30 6.71 -3.73 -9.23
N ASP A 31 7.36 -4.70 -9.85
CA ASP A 31 6.96 -5.24 -11.14
C ASP A 31 6.46 -6.67 -10.89
N TYR A 32 5.40 -7.06 -11.58
CA TYR A 32 4.84 -8.39 -11.44
C TYR A 32 4.48 -8.98 -12.80
N VAL A 33 4.52 -10.30 -12.87
CA VAL A 33 3.97 -11.08 -13.98
C VAL A 33 2.90 -11.98 -13.39
N GLU A 34 1.73 -11.98 -14.02
CA GLU A 34 0.58 -12.76 -13.59
C GLU A 34 0.12 -13.71 -14.70
N ALA A 35 -0.22 -14.93 -14.30
CA ALA A 35 -1.01 -15.88 -15.07
C ALA A 35 -2.35 -16.09 -14.35
N CYS A 36 -3.45 -15.92 -15.07
CA CYS A 36 -4.80 -16.20 -14.58
C CYS A 36 -5.46 -17.30 -15.41
N SER A 37 -6.52 -17.90 -14.88
CA SER A 37 -7.33 -18.90 -15.57
C SER A 37 -8.19 -18.34 -16.73
N CYS A 38 -8.25 -17.01 -16.91
CA CYS A 38 -9.08 -16.34 -17.92
C CYS A 38 -8.42 -16.30 -19.31
N HIS A 39 -9.23 -16.21 -20.38
CA HIS A 39 -8.74 -16.23 -21.76
C HIS A 39 -8.01 -14.95 -22.20
N LEU A 40 -8.49 -13.78 -21.76
CA LEU A 40 -8.01 -12.47 -22.22
C LEU A 40 -8.11 -11.47 -21.07
N PHE A 41 -6.95 -11.07 -20.57
CA PHE A 41 -6.80 -10.26 -19.35
C PHE A 41 -7.42 -10.89 -18.09
N CYS A 42 -6.96 -10.41 -16.95
CA CYS A 42 -7.31 -10.95 -15.64
C CYS A 42 -8.62 -10.30 -15.17
N GLN A 43 -9.72 -10.63 -15.85
CA GLN A 43 -11.03 -10.02 -15.64
C GLN A 43 -11.58 -10.18 -14.23
N CYS A 44 -11.11 -11.19 -13.48
CA CYS A 44 -11.50 -11.43 -12.09
C CYS A 44 -11.17 -10.27 -11.14
N TYR A 45 -10.28 -9.34 -11.53
CA TYR A 45 -10.08 -8.09 -10.78
C TYR A 45 -11.27 -7.14 -10.82
N PHE A 46 -12.13 -7.24 -11.84
CA PHE A 46 -13.25 -6.33 -12.09
C PHE A 46 -14.61 -7.04 -12.01
N ASN A 47 -14.63 -8.36 -12.19
CA ASN A 47 -15.83 -9.18 -12.09
C ASN A 47 -15.53 -10.47 -11.33
N ARG A 48 -16.15 -10.66 -10.18
CA ARG A 48 -15.91 -11.84 -9.31
C ARG A 48 -16.62 -13.12 -9.78
N HIS A 49 -17.40 -13.03 -10.86
CA HIS A 49 -17.98 -14.19 -11.53
C HIS A 49 -17.00 -14.67 -12.59
N ALA A 50 -16.54 -15.91 -12.43
CA ALA A 50 -15.63 -16.51 -13.38
C ALA A 50 -16.39 -16.82 -14.70
N GLU A 51 -15.83 -16.44 -15.85
CA GLU A 51 -16.32 -16.91 -17.17
C GLU A 51 -15.82 -18.33 -17.49
N HIS A 52 -14.88 -18.83 -16.69
CA HIS A 52 -14.30 -20.19 -16.69
C HIS A 52 -14.48 -20.80 -15.29
N PRO A 53 -14.13 -22.08 -14.99
CA PRO A 53 -14.64 -22.73 -13.79
C PRO A 53 -14.25 -22.06 -12.47
N MET A 54 -13.06 -21.43 -12.36
CA MET A 54 -12.57 -20.75 -11.14
C MET A 54 -11.78 -19.48 -11.49
N CYS A 55 -11.68 -18.52 -10.56
CA CYS A 55 -10.93 -17.26 -10.71
C CYS A 55 -9.51 -17.37 -10.14
N GLU A 56 -8.80 -18.44 -10.49
CA GLU A 56 -7.45 -18.73 -9.99
C GLU A 56 -6.38 -17.87 -10.65
N PHE A 57 -5.37 -17.49 -9.86
CA PHE A 57 -4.21 -16.76 -10.36
C PHE A 57 -2.89 -17.23 -9.71
N ASN A 58 -1.81 -16.96 -10.44
CA ASN A 58 -0.43 -17.09 -9.99
C ASN A 58 0.33 -15.82 -10.38
N MET A 59 1.01 -15.21 -9.42
CA MET A 59 1.71 -13.95 -9.60
C MET A 59 3.13 -14.04 -9.02
N ALA A 60 4.11 -13.77 -9.86
CA ALA A 60 5.49 -13.58 -9.45
C ALA A 60 5.79 -12.09 -9.34
N VAL A 61 6.29 -11.64 -8.18
CA VAL A 61 6.53 -10.22 -7.91
C VAL A 61 7.99 -9.98 -7.57
N THR A 62 8.55 -8.89 -8.09
CA THR A 62 9.84 -8.33 -7.66
C THR A 62 9.62 -6.89 -7.17
N VAL A 63 10.08 -6.58 -5.97
CA VAL A 63 10.07 -5.21 -5.43
C VAL A 63 11.31 -4.48 -5.93
N ARG A 64 11.14 -3.32 -6.57
CA ARG A 64 12.25 -2.48 -7.04
C ARG A 64 12.76 -1.54 -5.97
N GLU A 65 11.85 -0.85 -5.29
CA GLU A 65 12.15 0.10 -4.21
C GLU A 65 10.97 0.12 -3.23
N GLY A 66 11.25 0.32 -1.94
CA GLY A 66 10.20 0.40 -0.92
C GLY A 66 10.64 -0.05 0.46
N HIS A 67 9.80 0.22 1.45
CA HIS A 67 10.03 -0.18 2.83
C HIS A 67 8.70 -0.53 3.53
N SER A 68 8.80 -1.27 4.63
CA SER A 68 7.75 -1.44 5.62
C SER A 68 8.32 -1.13 7.00
N GLY A 69 7.94 0.01 7.58
CA GLY A 69 8.60 0.59 8.74
C GLY A 69 10.09 0.81 8.44
N ASN A 70 10.94 0.18 9.25
CA ASN A 70 12.40 0.21 9.11
C ASN A 70 12.97 -0.94 8.26
N VAL A 71 12.11 -1.76 7.65
CA VAL A 71 12.53 -2.90 6.82
C VAL A 71 12.60 -2.45 5.36
N ASP A 72 13.78 -2.51 4.76
CA ASP A 72 13.97 -2.34 3.31
C ASP A 72 13.42 -3.56 2.57
N LEU A 73 12.60 -3.31 1.54
CA LEU A 73 11.98 -4.34 0.71
C LEU A 73 12.66 -4.47 -0.67
N ALA A 74 13.63 -3.62 -1.01
CA ALA A 74 14.26 -3.60 -2.32
C ALA A 74 14.81 -4.97 -2.73
N ASN A 75 14.56 -5.37 -3.98
CA ASN A 75 14.95 -6.64 -4.59
C ASN A 75 14.32 -7.90 -3.99
N THR A 76 13.38 -7.75 -3.04
CA THR A 76 12.63 -8.89 -2.51
C THR A 76 11.76 -9.50 -3.61
N LYS A 77 11.68 -10.83 -3.62
CA LYS A 77 10.85 -11.61 -4.54
C LYS A 77 9.89 -12.46 -3.76
N TYR A 78 8.64 -12.51 -4.21
CA TYR A 78 7.65 -13.38 -3.63
C TYR A 78 6.68 -13.89 -4.70
N TRP A 79 6.01 -14.99 -4.38
CA TRP A 79 5.00 -15.61 -5.23
C TRP A 79 3.66 -15.58 -4.51
N LEU A 80 2.62 -15.10 -5.19
CA LEU A 80 1.25 -15.15 -4.71
C LEU A 80 0.44 -16.10 -5.59
N THR A 81 -0.40 -16.89 -4.97
CA THR A 81 -1.42 -17.68 -5.66
C THR A 81 -2.71 -17.62 -4.86
N GLY A 82 -3.84 -17.72 -5.54
CA GLY A 82 -5.14 -17.69 -4.88
C GLY A 82 -6.28 -17.76 -5.89
N ASP A 83 -7.48 -17.53 -5.37
CA ASP A 83 -8.72 -17.46 -6.11
C ASP A 83 -9.43 -16.13 -5.78
N LEU A 84 -9.77 -15.37 -6.81
CA LEU A 84 -10.46 -14.08 -6.71
C LEU A 84 -11.98 -14.20 -6.85
N GLY A 85 -12.50 -15.40 -7.08
CA GLY A 85 -13.91 -15.66 -7.28
C GLY A 85 -14.74 -15.46 -6.03
N ASP A 86 -16.03 -15.21 -6.21
CA ASP A 86 -16.99 -15.36 -5.13
C ASP A 86 -17.20 -16.85 -4.83
N LYS A 87 -17.27 -17.21 -3.54
CA LYS A 87 -17.45 -18.60 -3.07
C LYS A 87 -18.72 -19.25 -3.60
#